data_AF-A0A960SLK8-F1
#
_entry.id   AF-A0A960SLK8-F1
#
_cell.length_a   1.000
_cell.length_b   1.000
_cell.length_c   1.000
_cell.angle_alpha   90.00
_cell.angle_beta   90.00
_cell.angle_gamma   90.00
#
_symmetry.space_group_name_H-M   'P 1'
#
loop_
_entity.id
_entity.type
_entity.pdbx_description
1 polymer ?
#
loop_
_entity_poly.entity_id
_entity_poly.type
_entity_poly.pdbx_seq_one_letter_code
_entity_poly.pdbx_strand_id
1 'polypeptide(L)'
;MLRKALSVLLTRCLACTLVASTPILAGEPGQVQEAEMAGYLLVPNEKVPESFNAGFSMYVAAWPLLDRYPGNRFQSGLPGTWMFAQYDGPKPEKVYSDIEGGLGWWRDTQYATTTPKFIMGGVALNFSAWANGPGAGKGRDWSRPNGKYAVAQLSPWVVWPPDGLNLKQGTCGELVGYGYLPLPLTEPKSRTAGHDVPTGNQCWTLFLNTKNFKGPVTFFTPFFFSRTTIERPDLAGMFLDSRPSNPNRALQMETQYVPALTATDAKGETYARIAHTSFPRSPQGDSRVVHQVTAYSRKALWDSVQSWFDGGPPASGRIDPEASAINSFPGRGGATWRIYGPDVPREERAPIAWGSFATPFAPDPHTFGYRWDGNVVTGEADPNSRLVTLPEFYHLVKNDGKAQWKPIKARDVPDDTGLIAAEFPRPNNERLNPYVTPEDPESCWKKPGPVAGPFEARPGDGSVVTYYWYRFADQPALLNADLSEAEREVLQSRAEKLHRQWTKDRTYLANPALGELAEIDPALIVTPPAGLEIGYVPIVTRQGAAE
;
A
#
# COMPACT_ATOMS: atom_id res chain seq x y z
N MET A 1 -53.17 -21.78 -23.69
CA MET A 1 -54.13 -22.49 -22.81
C MET A 1 -53.45 -23.73 -22.24
N LEU A 2 -53.63 -23.94 -20.94
CA LEU A 2 -53.00 -24.91 -20.05
C LEU A 2 -52.92 -26.37 -20.54
N ARG A 3 -51.86 -27.06 -20.11
CA ARG A 3 -51.83 -28.29 -19.25
C ARG A 3 -50.51 -29.03 -19.51
N LYS A 4 -49.78 -29.68 -18.61
CA LYS A 4 -49.81 -29.97 -17.17
C LYS A 4 -48.46 -30.64 -16.87
N ALA A 5 -47.97 -30.49 -15.64
CA ALA A 5 -46.76 -31.12 -15.14
C ALA A 5 -46.84 -32.66 -15.11
N LEU A 6 -45.68 -33.33 -15.20
CA LEU A 6 -45.51 -34.67 -14.66
C LEU A 6 -44.08 -34.83 -14.12
N SER A 7 -44.00 -34.96 -12.79
CA SER A 7 -42.84 -35.41 -12.04
C SER A 7 -42.69 -36.92 -12.19
N VAL A 8 -41.48 -37.43 -12.47
CA VAL A 8 -41.08 -38.80 -12.08
C VAL A 8 -39.61 -38.81 -11.64
N LEU A 9 -39.43 -39.51 -10.53
CA LEU A 9 -38.29 -39.69 -9.66
C LEU A 9 -37.16 -40.53 -10.28
N LEU A 10 -35.96 -40.29 -9.76
CA LEU A 10 -34.75 -41.11 -9.85
C LEU A 10 -34.98 -42.61 -9.66
N THR A 11 -34.21 -43.42 -10.41
CA THR A 11 -33.52 -44.58 -9.83
C THR A 11 -32.08 -44.65 -10.35
N ARG A 12 -31.14 -44.58 -9.41
CA ARG A 12 -29.69 -44.72 -9.57
C ARG A 12 -29.32 -46.16 -9.98
N CYS A 13 -28.30 -46.30 -10.81
CA CYS A 13 -27.38 -47.43 -10.73
C CYS A 13 -25.94 -46.90 -10.69
N LEU A 14 -25.25 -47.37 -9.66
CA LEU A 14 -23.96 -46.95 -9.15
C LEU A 14 -22.88 -47.80 -9.85
N ALA A 15 -21.90 -47.19 -10.49
CA ALA A 15 -20.67 -47.86 -10.90
C ALA A 15 -19.51 -47.22 -10.13
N CYS A 16 -19.05 -47.92 -9.09
CA CYS A 16 -17.85 -47.57 -8.33
C CYS A 16 -16.61 -47.74 -9.21
N THR A 17 -15.95 -46.65 -9.54
CA THR A 17 -14.56 -46.66 -10.00
C THR A 17 -13.67 -46.35 -8.79
N LEU A 18 -12.93 -47.36 -8.33
CA LEU A 18 -11.82 -47.15 -7.39
C LEU A 18 -10.73 -46.37 -8.14
N VAL A 19 -10.58 -45.09 -7.82
CA VAL A 19 -9.38 -44.33 -8.15
C VAL A 19 -8.36 -44.62 -7.05
N ALA A 20 -7.32 -45.38 -7.40
CA ALA A 20 -6.17 -45.56 -6.53
C ALA A 20 -5.48 -44.21 -6.33
N SER A 21 -5.44 -43.74 -5.09
CA SER A 21 -4.64 -42.59 -4.67
C SER A 21 -3.17 -42.95 -4.80
N THR A 22 -2.49 -42.42 -5.82
CA THR A 22 -1.03 -42.41 -5.89
C THR A 22 -0.49 -41.59 -4.72
N PRO A 23 0.47 -42.10 -3.93
CA PRO A 23 1.12 -41.30 -2.91
C PRO A 23 1.81 -40.11 -3.56
N ILE A 24 1.70 -38.95 -2.93
CA ILE A 24 2.45 -37.74 -3.24
C ILE A 24 3.94 -38.14 -3.18
N LEU A 25 4.67 -37.99 -4.29
CA LEU A 25 6.12 -38.11 -4.29
C LEU A 25 6.66 -37.02 -3.36
N ALA A 26 7.06 -37.41 -2.15
CA ALA A 26 8.03 -36.65 -1.39
C ALA A 26 9.26 -36.48 -2.27
N GLY A 27 9.80 -35.26 -2.37
CA GLY A 27 11.02 -35.00 -3.12
C GLY A 27 12.15 -35.95 -2.71
N GLU A 28 13.08 -36.23 -3.63
CA GLU A 28 14.24 -37.04 -3.27
C GLU A 28 14.97 -36.42 -2.07
N PRO A 29 15.38 -37.21 -1.06
CA PRO A 29 16.13 -36.72 0.09
C PRO A 29 17.32 -35.86 -0.36
N GLY A 30 17.48 -34.70 0.28
CA GLY A 30 18.55 -33.74 -0.01
C GLY A 30 18.32 -32.82 -1.22
N GLN A 31 17.19 -32.92 -1.93
CA GLN A 31 16.86 -31.96 -2.98
C GLN A 31 16.28 -30.67 -2.37
N VAL A 32 16.95 -29.54 -2.59
CA VAL A 32 16.43 -28.20 -2.26
C VAL A 32 15.29 -27.84 -3.21
N GLN A 33 14.18 -27.41 -2.65
CA GLN A 33 12.96 -27.02 -3.37
C GLN A 33 12.58 -25.56 -3.09
N GLU A 34 12.01 -24.88 -4.09
CA GLU A 34 11.47 -23.53 -3.90
C GLU A 34 10.26 -23.53 -2.96
N ALA A 35 10.23 -22.54 -2.08
CA ALA A 35 9.13 -22.27 -1.18
C ALA A 35 8.92 -20.75 -1.05
N GLU A 36 7.93 -20.37 -0.26
CA GLU A 36 7.69 -18.97 0.09
C GLU A 36 7.29 -18.83 1.55
N MET A 37 7.62 -17.68 2.12
CA MET A 37 7.05 -17.19 3.37
C MET A 37 6.00 -16.11 3.06
N ALA A 38 4.80 -16.30 3.60
CA ALA A 38 3.67 -15.38 3.39
C ALA A 38 2.68 -15.40 4.55
N GLY A 39 1.88 -14.34 4.67
CA GLY A 39 0.84 -14.16 5.68
C GLY A 39 0.82 -12.71 6.20
N TYR A 40 0.28 -12.53 7.41
CA TYR A 40 0.10 -11.21 8.01
C TYR A 40 0.78 -11.10 9.37
N LEU A 41 1.37 -9.95 9.66
CA LEU A 41 1.58 -9.51 11.04
C LEU A 41 0.39 -8.66 11.47
N LEU A 42 -0.20 -9.03 12.60
CA LEU A 42 -1.43 -8.44 13.12
C LEU A 42 -1.08 -7.39 14.17
N VAL A 43 -1.60 -6.17 13.99
CA VAL A 43 -1.38 -5.04 14.90
C VAL A 43 -2.74 -4.57 15.47
N PRO A 44 -3.29 -5.28 16.48
CA PRO A 44 -4.52 -4.87 17.15
C PRO A 44 -4.38 -3.47 17.75
N ASN A 45 -5.44 -2.68 17.63
CA ASN A 45 -5.57 -1.39 18.30
C ASN A 45 -6.99 -1.26 18.86
N GLU A 46 -7.15 -0.42 19.89
CA GLU A 46 -8.43 -0.16 20.53
C GLU A 46 -9.28 0.76 19.65
N LYS A 47 -10.61 0.56 19.71
CA LYS A 47 -11.55 1.32 18.89
C LYS A 47 -11.67 2.77 19.33
N VAL A 48 -11.96 3.63 18.36
CA VAL A 48 -12.35 5.04 18.56
C VAL A 48 -13.83 5.23 18.17
N PRO A 49 -14.47 6.33 18.58
CA PRO A 49 -15.89 6.56 18.26
C PRO A 49 -16.16 6.59 16.75
N GLU A 50 -17.32 6.07 16.35
CA GLU A 50 -17.75 5.97 14.94
C GLU A 50 -17.91 7.33 14.24
N SER A 51 -17.94 8.44 14.99
CA SER A 51 -18.00 9.81 14.46
C SER A 51 -16.67 10.34 13.91
N PHE A 52 -15.55 9.67 14.15
CA PHE A 52 -14.24 10.01 13.57
C PHE A 52 -14.06 9.38 12.18
N ASN A 53 -15.05 9.62 11.31
CA ASN A 53 -15.25 8.93 10.04
C ASN A 53 -14.83 9.74 8.79
N ALA A 54 -13.85 10.64 8.94
CA ALA A 54 -13.35 11.52 7.88
C ALA A 54 -11.84 11.32 7.65
N GLY A 55 -11.42 10.06 7.59
CA GLY A 55 -10.06 9.68 7.24
C GLY A 55 -9.19 9.26 8.41
N PHE A 56 -7.90 9.20 8.13
CA PHE A 56 -6.90 8.75 9.08
C PHE A 56 -5.50 9.28 8.79
N SER A 57 -4.61 9.15 9.76
CA SER A 57 -3.17 9.15 9.54
C SER A 57 -2.47 8.14 10.44
N MET A 58 -1.22 7.83 10.12
CA MET A 58 -0.32 7.08 10.99
C MET A 58 1.14 7.36 10.62
N TYR A 59 2.03 7.02 11.54
CA TYR A 59 3.46 6.97 11.30
C TYR A 59 3.92 5.52 11.23
N VAL A 60 4.59 5.18 10.14
CA VAL A 60 5.10 3.82 9.90
C VAL A 60 6.60 3.90 9.70
N ALA A 61 7.35 3.07 10.40
CA ALA A 61 8.78 2.95 10.17
C ALA A 61 9.03 2.41 8.76
N ALA A 62 9.97 3.01 8.03
CA ALA A 62 10.44 2.51 6.75
C ALA A 62 11.80 1.84 6.93
N TRP A 63 11.97 0.62 6.43
CA TRP A 63 13.25 -0.10 6.53
C TRP A 63 13.38 -1.12 5.40
N PRO A 64 14.60 -1.58 5.10
CA PRO A 64 14.79 -2.73 4.20
C PRO A 64 14.35 -4.01 4.89
N LEU A 65 13.25 -4.60 4.44
CA LEU A 65 12.79 -5.90 4.97
C LEU A 65 13.78 -7.01 4.64
N LEU A 66 14.40 -6.93 3.45
CA LEU A 66 15.42 -7.85 2.98
C LEU A 66 16.73 -7.08 2.73
N ASP A 67 17.87 -7.72 2.99
CA ASP A 67 19.21 -7.15 2.77
C ASP A 67 19.51 -6.91 1.28
N ARG A 68 18.83 -7.65 0.40
CA ARG A 68 18.88 -7.55 -1.07
C ARG A 68 17.47 -7.69 -1.63
N TYR A 69 17.19 -6.97 -2.72
CA TYR A 69 15.95 -7.19 -3.47
C TYR A 69 16.01 -8.54 -4.21
N PRO A 70 15.07 -9.47 -3.99
CA PRO A 70 15.19 -10.83 -4.53
C PRO A 70 14.47 -11.00 -5.88
N GLY A 71 13.95 -9.92 -6.46
CA GLY A 71 13.26 -9.92 -7.75
C GLY A 71 11.77 -9.65 -7.65
N ASN A 72 11.15 -9.55 -8.82
CA ASN A 72 9.77 -9.13 -9.08
C ASN A 72 8.66 -10.05 -8.51
N ARG A 73 8.99 -11.23 -7.98
CA ARG A 73 8.02 -12.00 -7.19
C ARG A 73 7.83 -11.45 -5.77
N PHE A 74 8.81 -10.71 -5.25
CA PHE A 74 8.77 -10.11 -3.92
C PHE A 74 7.57 -9.18 -3.77
N GLN A 75 6.77 -9.44 -2.75
CA GLN A 75 5.66 -8.57 -2.40
C GLN A 75 5.43 -8.60 -0.90
N SER A 76 5.64 -7.45 -0.28
CA SER A 76 5.28 -7.19 1.10
C SER A 76 4.97 -5.72 1.24
N GLY A 77 3.88 -5.40 1.94
CA GLY A 77 3.76 -4.11 2.60
C GLY A 77 4.68 -4.07 3.83
N LEU A 78 4.94 -2.87 4.30
CA LEU A 78 5.20 -2.59 5.71
C LEU A 78 3.84 -2.39 6.43
N PRO A 79 3.77 -2.11 7.74
CA PRO A 79 2.49 -1.91 8.40
C PRO A 79 1.59 -0.89 7.67
N GLY A 80 0.38 -1.31 7.36
CA GLY A 80 -0.58 -0.61 6.52
C GLY A 80 -2.02 -0.87 6.98
N THR A 81 -2.97 -0.19 6.35
CA THR A 81 -4.39 -0.25 6.71
C THR A 81 -5.27 -0.20 5.47
N TRP A 82 -6.51 -0.66 5.60
CA TRP A 82 -7.53 -0.61 4.56
C TRP A 82 -8.64 0.33 5.01
N MET A 83 -8.75 1.48 4.34
CA MET A 83 -9.81 2.45 4.59
C MET A 83 -11.04 2.12 3.74
N PHE A 84 -12.03 1.50 4.36
CA PHE A 84 -13.33 1.21 3.75
C PHE A 84 -14.34 2.33 4.00
N ALA A 85 -15.38 2.40 3.17
CA ALA A 85 -16.59 3.16 3.47
C ALA A 85 -17.29 2.63 4.75
N GLN A 86 -17.84 3.54 5.53
CA GLN A 86 -18.71 3.27 6.67
C GLN A 86 -20.16 3.12 6.19
N TYR A 87 -20.86 2.12 6.71
CA TYR A 87 -22.25 1.82 6.38
C TYR A 87 -23.13 1.93 7.63
N ASP A 88 -24.37 2.40 7.48
CA ASP A 88 -25.34 2.52 8.58
C ASP A 88 -25.85 1.14 9.08
N GLY A 89 -25.55 0.08 8.33
CA GLY A 89 -25.92 -1.30 8.61
C GLY A 89 -24.84 -2.28 8.14
N PRO A 90 -25.17 -3.56 7.88
CA PRO A 90 -24.19 -4.51 7.40
C PRO A 90 -23.59 -4.04 6.07
N LYS A 91 -22.29 -4.27 5.90
CA LYS A 91 -21.58 -4.05 4.65
C LYS A 91 -22.30 -4.80 3.50
N PRO A 92 -22.54 -4.17 2.34
CA PRO A 92 -23.12 -4.84 1.18
C PRO A 92 -22.32 -6.09 0.78
N GLU A 93 -23.03 -7.17 0.44
CA GLU A 93 -22.40 -8.42 0.01
C GLU A 93 -21.63 -8.23 -1.32
N LYS A 94 -20.49 -8.90 -1.45
CA LYS A 94 -19.66 -8.90 -2.67
C LYS A 94 -19.27 -7.49 -3.14
N VAL A 95 -19.08 -6.57 -2.19
CA VAL A 95 -18.55 -5.23 -2.45
C VAL A 95 -17.20 -5.08 -1.76
N TYR A 96 -16.14 -5.01 -2.54
CA TYR A 96 -14.79 -4.64 -2.09
C TYR A 96 -14.36 -3.34 -2.78
N SER A 97 -14.07 -2.32 -2.01
CA SER A 97 -13.51 -1.04 -2.46
C SER A 97 -12.99 -0.27 -1.26
N ASP A 98 -11.78 0.25 -1.38
CA ASP A 98 -11.04 0.89 -0.29
C ASP A 98 -9.88 1.75 -0.82
N ILE A 99 -9.16 2.32 0.14
CA ILE A 99 -7.82 2.86 -0.02
C ILE A 99 -6.91 2.05 0.91
N GLU A 100 -5.96 1.31 0.33
CA GLU A 100 -5.12 0.29 0.99
C GLU A 100 -3.60 0.49 0.77
N GLY A 101 -3.20 1.58 0.10
CA GLY A 101 -1.78 1.87 -0.16
C GLY A 101 -0.97 2.18 1.10
N GLY A 102 0.34 2.19 0.93
CA GLY A 102 1.30 2.39 2.00
C GLY A 102 2.72 2.15 1.51
N LEU A 103 3.62 1.90 2.46
CA LEU A 103 5.01 1.53 2.18
C LEU A 103 5.14 0.05 1.83
N GLY A 104 5.95 -0.30 0.84
CA GLY A 104 6.20 -1.70 0.50
C GLY A 104 6.88 -1.92 -0.85
N TRP A 105 6.69 -3.13 -1.36
CA TRP A 105 7.12 -3.62 -2.67
C TRP A 105 6.00 -4.45 -3.29
N TRP A 106 5.80 -4.32 -4.60
CA TRP A 106 4.74 -5.00 -5.34
C TRP A 106 5.33 -5.75 -6.53
N ARG A 107 4.59 -6.76 -7.01
CA ARG A 107 5.03 -7.57 -8.16
C ARG A 107 5.20 -6.77 -9.46
N ASP A 108 4.52 -5.64 -9.55
CA ASP A 108 4.60 -4.72 -10.69
C ASP A 108 5.63 -3.59 -10.48
N THR A 109 6.35 -3.56 -9.35
CA THR A 109 7.48 -2.64 -9.13
C THR A 109 8.65 -3.01 -10.04
N GLN A 110 8.98 -2.13 -11.00
CA GLN A 110 10.03 -2.32 -11.98
C GLN A 110 11.40 -1.85 -11.48
N TYR A 111 11.46 -0.73 -10.76
CA TYR A 111 12.71 -0.12 -10.27
C TYR A 111 12.83 -0.33 -8.76
N ALA A 112 12.73 -1.57 -8.33
CA ALA A 112 12.78 -1.91 -6.92
C ALA A 112 14.21 -1.87 -6.36
N THR A 113 14.32 -1.43 -5.12
CA THR A 113 15.54 -1.49 -4.32
C THR A 113 15.23 -2.17 -2.99
N THR A 114 16.21 -2.26 -2.09
CA THR A 114 15.96 -2.67 -0.70
C THR A 114 15.21 -1.61 0.09
N THR A 115 15.10 -0.37 -0.38
CA THR A 115 14.30 0.68 0.29
C THR A 115 12.84 0.57 -0.20
N PRO A 116 11.83 0.59 0.69
CA PRO A 116 10.44 0.51 0.28
C PRO A 116 10.02 1.75 -0.51
N LYS A 117 9.02 1.59 -1.38
CA LYS A 117 8.34 2.70 -2.05
C LYS A 117 6.99 2.93 -1.40
N PHE A 118 6.40 4.10 -1.65
CA PHE A 118 5.02 4.40 -1.27
C PHE A 118 4.10 4.39 -2.49
N ILE A 119 2.93 3.75 -2.37
CA ILE A 119 1.83 3.84 -3.36
C ILE A 119 0.52 4.25 -2.69
N MET A 120 -0.42 4.76 -3.48
CA MET A 120 -1.72 5.18 -2.95
C MET A 120 -2.73 4.05 -2.75
N GLY A 121 -2.73 3.02 -3.60
CA GLY A 121 -3.54 1.81 -3.46
C GLY A 121 -5.06 2.05 -3.37
N GLY A 122 -5.65 2.82 -4.28
CA GLY A 122 -7.11 2.96 -4.35
C GLY A 122 -7.73 1.82 -5.17
N VAL A 123 -8.73 1.13 -4.62
CA VAL A 123 -9.39 -0.02 -5.26
C VAL A 123 -10.84 0.30 -5.58
N ALA A 124 -11.18 0.27 -6.87
CA ALA A 124 -12.56 0.33 -7.33
C ALA A 124 -13.23 -1.04 -7.16
N LEU A 125 -14.57 -1.07 -7.29
CA LEU A 125 -15.40 -2.25 -7.04
C LEU A 125 -14.77 -3.56 -7.53
N ASN A 126 -14.46 -4.44 -6.57
CA ASN A 126 -13.93 -5.80 -6.77
C ASN A 126 -12.71 -5.86 -7.71
N PHE A 127 -11.77 -4.92 -7.57
CA PHE A 127 -10.56 -4.83 -8.38
C PHE A 127 -10.84 -4.66 -9.88
N SER A 128 -12.01 -4.14 -10.26
CA SER A 128 -12.31 -3.73 -11.65
C SER A 128 -11.26 -2.74 -12.16
N ALA A 129 -10.81 -1.84 -11.29
CA ALA A 129 -9.67 -0.95 -11.47
C ALA A 129 -8.94 -0.73 -10.13
N TRP A 130 -7.66 -0.35 -10.19
CA TRP A 130 -6.91 0.16 -9.05
C TRP A 130 -5.97 1.28 -9.46
N ALA A 131 -5.59 2.13 -8.51
CA ALA A 131 -4.78 3.32 -8.75
C ALA A 131 -3.71 3.50 -7.69
N ASN A 132 -2.45 3.57 -8.13
CA ASN A 132 -1.27 3.59 -7.26
C ASN A 132 -0.57 4.96 -7.20
N GLY A 133 -1.03 5.91 -8.00
CA GLY A 133 -0.51 7.29 -8.11
C GLY A 133 -0.95 7.94 -9.42
N PRO A 134 -0.56 9.20 -9.70
CA PRO A 134 -0.83 9.85 -10.98
C PRO A 134 -0.28 9.03 -12.15
N GLY A 135 -1.14 8.69 -13.12
CA GLY A 135 -0.75 7.89 -14.28
C GLY A 135 -0.50 6.40 -14.01
N ALA A 136 -0.68 5.92 -12.76
CA ALA A 136 -0.38 4.56 -12.35
C ALA A 136 -1.64 3.80 -11.92
N GLY A 137 -1.93 2.68 -12.57
CA GLY A 137 -3.11 1.86 -12.30
C GLY A 137 -2.99 0.46 -12.87
N LYS A 138 -4.11 -0.24 -12.99
CA LYS A 138 -4.15 -1.66 -13.38
C LYS A 138 -3.63 -1.89 -14.80
N GLY A 139 -2.47 -2.54 -14.90
CA GLY A 139 -1.85 -2.96 -16.15
C GLY A 139 -1.13 -1.83 -16.90
N ARG A 140 -0.50 -2.18 -18.03
CA ARG A 140 0.34 -1.26 -18.83
C ARG A 140 -0.36 -0.68 -20.05
N ASP A 141 -1.41 -1.33 -20.52
CA ASP A 141 -2.18 -0.90 -21.70
C ASP A 141 -2.96 0.40 -21.43
N TRP A 142 -2.76 1.42 -22.26
CA TRP A 142 -3.48 2.71 -22.16
C TRP A 142 -4.83 2.71 -22.89
N SER A 143 -5.11 1.71 -23.74
CA SER A 143 -6.46 1.50 -24.27
C SER A 143 -7.45 1.03 -23.18
N ARG A 144 -6.91 0.51 -22.07
CA ARG A 144 -7.65 0.08 -20.89
C ARG A 144 -7.06 0.72 -19.62
N PRO A 145 -7.24 2.05 -19.44
CA PRO A 145 -6.49 2.79 -18.44
C PRO A 145 -6.86 2.45 -16.99
N ASN A 146 -7.94 1.71 -16.72
CA ASN A 146 -8.29 1.06 -15.43
C ASN A 146 -7.61 1.62 -14.16
N GLY A 147 -7.91 2.89 -13.83
CA GLY A 147 -7.40 3.57 -12.62
C GLY A 147 -6.22 4.52 -12.84
N LYS A 148 -5.55 4.51 -14.00
CA LYS A 148 -4.43 5.42 -14.33
C LYS A 148 -4.80 6.91 -14.34
N TYR A 149 -6.09 7.24 -14.49
CA TYR A 149 -6.60 8.62 -14.39
C TYR A 149 -7.29 8.93 -13.06
N ALA A 150 -7.31 7.98 -12.11
CA ALA A 150 -8.06 8.12 -10.87
C ALA A 150 -7.47 9.12 -9.88
N VAL A 151 -6.15 9.32 -9.95
CA VAL A 151 -5.39 10.15 -9.01
C VAL A 151 -4.96 11.44 -9.71
N ALA A 152 -5.38 12.57 -9.16
CA ALA A 152 -4.90 13.88 -9.57
C ALA A 152 -3.73 14.34 -8.68
N GLN A 153 -2.68 14.86 -9.30
CA GLN A 153 -1.59 15.55 -8.63
C GLN A 153 -2.09 16.89 -8.10
N LEU A 154 -1.75 17.19 -6.85
CA LEU A 154 -2.09 18.45 -6.18
C LEU A 154 -0.85 19.22 -5.76
N SER A 155 0.21 18.58 -5.29
CA SER A 155 1.42 19.29 -4.86
C SER A 155 2.25 19.75 -6.07
N PRO A 156 2.68 21.02 -6.12
CA PRO A 156 3.66 21.50 -7.09
C PRO A 156 5.10 21.15 -6.66
N TRP A 157 5.33 20.62 -5.45
CA TRP A 157 6.68 20.41 -4.92
C TRP A 157 7.18 18.97 -5.00
N VAL A 158 6.35 18.03 -5.45
CA VAL A 158 6.67 16.59 -5.48
C VAL A 158 6.38 16.03 -6.85
N VAL A 159 7.38 15.40 -7.47
CA VAL A 159 7.20 14.57 -8.67
C VAL A 159 6.88 13.14 -8.22
N TRP A 160 5.77 12.59 -8.68
CA TRP A 160 5.36 11.21 -8.35
C TRP A 160 5.64 10.24 -9.51
N PRO A 161 6.62 9.35 -9.41
CA PRO A 161 6.87 8.33 -10.42
C PRO A 161 5.77 7.24 -10.43
N PRO A 162 5.36 6.73 -11.61
CA PRO A 162 4.31 5.72 -11.69
C PRO A 162 4.70 4.36 -11.09
N ASP A 163 6.00 4.09 -10.91
CA ASP A 163 6.49 2.90 -10.18
C ASP A 163 6.33 2.99 -8.65
N GLY A 164 5.99 4.18 -8.12
CA GLY A 164 5.87 4.46 -6.69
C GLY A 164 6.76 5.62 -6.25
N LEU A 165 6.34 6.30 -5.18
CA LEU A 165 7.08 7.41 -4.59
C LEU A 165 8.28 6.86 -3.80
N ASN A 166 9.49 7.25 -4.21
CA ASN A 166 10.72 6.78 -3.57
C ASN A 166 10.98 7.49 -2.24
N LEU A 167 11.45 6.73 -1.27
CA LEU A 167 12.15 7.27 -0.11
C LEU A 167 13.65 7.40 -0.42
N LYS A 168 14.34 8.20 0.39
CA LYS A 168 15.80 8.27 0.36
C LYS A 168 16.40 6.88 0.57
N GLN A 169 17.30 6.48 -0.32
CA GLN A 169 17.94 5.17 -0.25
C GLN A 169 18.70 4.99 1.07
N GLY A 170 18.54 3.81 1.68
CA GLY A 170 19.16 3.48 2.97
C GLY A 170 18.33 3.92 4.20
N THR A 171 17.09 4.40 3.99
CA THR A 171 16.14 4.62 5.10
C THR A 171 15.95 3.33 5.90
N CYS A 172 16.14 3.40 7.23
CA CYS A 172 16.22 2.26 8.14
C CYS A 172 15.69 2.61 9.55
N GLY A 173 14.38 2.59 9.72
CA GLY A 173 13.67 2.80 10.98
C GLY A 173 13.09 4.20 11.16
N GLU A 174 13.42 5.15 10.28
CA GLU A 174 12.78 6.46 10.26
C GLU A 174 11.30 6.35 9.86
N LEU A 175 10.47 7.24 10.39
CA LEU A 175 9.02 7.23 10.26
C LEU A 175 8.57 8.02 9.02
N VAL A 176 7.67 7.44 8.24
CA VAL A 176 6.86 8.15 7.25
C VAL A 176 5.50 8.41 7.87
N GLY A 177 5.16 9.68 8.06
CA GLY A 177 3.79 10.09 8.40
C GLY A 177 2.96 10.16 7.13
N TYR A 178 1.85 9.42 7.08
CA TYR A 178 0.91 9.53 5.97
C TYR A 178 -0.53 9.33 6.41
N GLY A 179 -1.46 9.82 5.61
CA GLY A 179 -2.87 9.69 5.88
C GLY A 179 -3.73 10.21 4.73
N TYR A 180 -5.02 9.92 4.81
CA TYR A 180 -6.01 10.42 3.86
C TYR A 180 -7.07 11.21 4.62
N LEU A 181 -7.32 12.44 4.19
CA LEU A 181 -8.43 13.26 4.65
C LEU A 181 -9.22 13.75 3.43
N PRO A 182 -10.55 13.86 3.50
CA PRO A 182 -11.33 14.35 2.38
C PRO A 182 -11.21 15.87 2.30
N LEU A 183 -11.04 16.40 1.08
CA LEU A 183 -11.13 17.83 0.80
C LEU A 183 -12.33 18.12 -0.12
N PRO A 184 -13.03 19.25 0.05
CA PRO A 184 -14.14 19.67 -0.82
C PRO A 184 -13.62 20.32 -2.12
N LEU A 185 -12.85 19.56 -2.93
CA LEU A 185 -12.27 20.11 -4.15
C LEU A 185 -13.28 20.17 -5.29
N THR A 186 -14.22 19.24 -5.37
CA THR A 186 -15.30 19.17 -6.36
C THR A 186 -16.66 19.43 -5.74
N GLU A 187 -17.66 19.69 -6.59
CA GLU A 187 -19.07 19.67 -6.18
C GLU A 187 -19.67 18.27 -6.37
N PRO A 188 -20.68 17.88 -5.57
CA PRO A 188 -21.43 16.66 -5.82
C PRO A 188 -22.26 16.80 -7.10
N LYS A 189 -22.42 15.70 -7.82
CA LYS A 189 -23.17 15.64 -9.08
C LYS A 189 -24.31 14.64 -8.96
N SER A 190 -25.46 14.98 -9.52
CA SER A 190 -26.60 14.07 -9.59
C SER A 190 -26.45 12.98 -10.66
N ARG A 191 -25.53 13.18 -11.61
CA ARG A 191 -25.25 12.27 -12.73
C ARG A 191 -23.76 12.01 -12.85
N THR A 192 -23.42 10.81 -13.30
CA THR A 192 -22.05 10.34 -13.53
C THR A 192 -21.90 9.91 -14.97
N ALA A 193 -21.04 10.58 -15.73
CA ALA A 193 -20.80 10.37 -17.16
C ALA A 193 -22.09 10.29 -17.99
N GLY A 194 -23.09 11.13 -17.66
CA GLY A 194 -24.38 11.15 -18.33
C GLY A 194 -25.39 10.10 -17.85
N HIS A 195 -25.09 9.28 -16.85
CA HIS A 195 -26.02 8.31 -16.25
C HIS A 195 -26.65 8.84 -14.95
N ASP A 196 -27.88 8.42 -14.65
CA ASP A 196 -28.66 8.86 -13.47
C ASP A 196 -28.22 8.15 -12.18
N VAL A 197 -26.93 8.27 -11.87
CA VAL A 197 -26.31 7.83 -10.61
C VAL A 197 -25.41 8.95 -10.10
N PRO A 198 -25.44 9.27 -8.80
CA PRO A 198 -24.71 10.42 -8.26
C PRO A 198 -23.21 10.15 -8.13
N THR A 199 -22.43 11.24 -8.17
CA THR A 199 -21.03 11.27 -7.74
C THR A 199 -20.93 12.20 -6.53
N GLY A 200 -20.36 11.73 -5.43
CA GLY A 200 -20.09 12.57 -4.26
C GLY A 200 -18.91 13.52 -4.48
N ASN A 201 -18.48 14.19 -3.41
CA ASN A 201 -17.40 15.19 -3.48
C ASN A 201 -16.23 14.93 -2.53
N GLN A 202 -16.13 13.72 -1.98
CA GLN A 202 -15.02 13.39 -1.10
C GLN A 202 -13.75 13.11 -1.91
N CYS A 203 -12.95 14.16 -2.09
CA CYS A 203 -11.63 14.07 -2.69
C CYS A 203 -10.65 13.61 -1.61
N TRP A 204 -10.52 12.29 -1.43
CA TRP A 204 -9.59 11.69 -0.48
C TRP A 204 -8.16 12.05 -0.84
N THR A 205 -7.58 12.95 -0.06
CA THR A 205 -6.31 13.60 -0.33
C THR A 205 -5.23 12.98 0.55
N LEU A 206 -4.14 12.52 -0.07
CA LEU A 206 -2.97 12.03 0.63
C LEU A 206 -2.22 13.20 1.27
N PHE A 207 -2.08 13.17 2.58
CA PHE A 207 -1.17 14.02 3.34
C PHE A 207 0.07 13.23 3.71
N LEU A 208 1.25 13.82 3.50
CA LEU A 208 2.52 13.30 3.98
C LEU A 208 3.10 14.22 5.07
N ASN A 209 3.81 13.62 6.02
CA ASN A 209 4.73 14.29 6.93
C ASN A 209 6.05 13.54 6.93
N THR A 210 7.01 14.10 6.19
CA THR A 210 8.38 13.62 6.07
C THR A 210 9.33 14.77 6.42
N LYS A 211 10.62 14.48 6.57
CA LYS A 211 11.60 15.48 6.97
C LYS A 211 11.76 16.61 5.94
N ASN A 212 11.63 16.30 4.65
CA ASN A 212 11.82 17.24 3.53
C ASN A 212 10.53 17.65 2.80
N PHE A 213 9.37 17.11 3.19
CA PHE A 213 8.06 17.51 2.65
C PHE A 213 6.92 17.27 3.64
N LYS A 214 6.03 18.25 3.77
CA LYS A 214 4.82 18.17 4.60
C LYS A 214 3.63 18.77 3.85
N GLY A 215 2.50 18.07 3.83
CA GLY A 215 1.25 18.58 3.27
C GLY A 215 0.57 17.64 2.28
N PRO A 216 -0.45 18.13 1.56
CA PRO A 216 -1.17 17.32 0.59
C PRO A 216 -0.34 17.09 -0.68
N VAL A 217 -0.44 15.90 -1.27
CA VAL A 217 0.34 15.52 -2.46
C VAL A 217 -0.55 15.29 -3.66
N THR A 218 -1.56 14.44 -3.50
CA THR A 218 -2.45 13.93 -4.56
C THR A 218 -3.81 13.63 -3.95
N PHE A 219 -4.84 13.48 -4.78
CA PHE A 219 -6.14 13.00 -4.32
C PHE A 219 -6.79 12.04 -5.32
N PHE A 220 -7.61 11.12 -4.79
CA PHE A 220 -8.49 10.32 -5.62
C PHE A 220 -9.68 11.18 -6.08
N THR A 221 -9.90 11.20 -7.40
CA THR A 221 -11.10 11.83 -7.97
C THR A 221 -12.35 11.09 -7.50
N PRO A 222 -13.43 11.78 -7.09
CA PRO A 222 -14.69 11.11 -6.73
C PRO A 222 -15.23 10.20 -7.86
N PHE A 223 -15.02 10.61 -9.11
CA PHE A 223 -15.38 9.83 -10.30
C PHE A 223 -14.79 8.42 -10.32
N PHE A 224 -13.58 8.21 -9.78
CA PHE A 224 -12.97 6.89 -9.73
C PHE A 224 -13.85 5.85 -9.04
N PHE A 225 -14.45 6.21 -7.91
CA PHE A 225 -15.31 5.32 -7.15
C PHE A 225 -16.71 5.25 -7.78
N SER A 226 -17.30 6.40 -8.12
CA SER A 226 -18.68 6.48 -8.61
C SER A 226 -18.85 5.88 -10.01
N ARG A 227 -17.83 5.87 -10.88
CA ARG A 227 -17.90 5.30 -12.23
C ARG A 227 -18.43 3.87 -12.24
N THR A 228 -18.07 3.07 -11.24
CA THR A 228 -18.53 1.66 -11.15
C THR A 228 -20.06 1.54 -10.99
N THR A 229 -20.72 2.58 -10.48
CA THR A 229 -22.17 2.62 -10.31
C THR A 229 -22.94 2.79 -11.62
N ILE A 230 -22.27 3.15 -12.73
CA ILE A 230 -22.90 3.15 -14.06
C ILE A 230 -23.38 1.74 -14.42
N GLU A 231 -22.56 0.73 -14.13
CA GLU A 231 -22.88 -0.70 -14.36
C GLU A 231 -23.59 -1.34 -13.14
N ARG A 232 -23.50 -0.70 -11.96
CA ARG A 232 -24.12 -1.12 -10.70
C ARG A 232 -24.90 0.00 -10.02
N PRO A 233 -26.03 0.48 -10.60
CA PRO A 233 -26.80 1.58 -10.01
C PRO A 233 -27.34 1.27 -8.61
N ASP A 234 -27.49 -0.01 -8.25
CA ASP A 234 -27.87 -0.47 -6.91
C ASP A 234 -26.82 -0.13 -5.83
N LEU A 235 -25.59 0.21 -6.23
CA LEU A 235 -24.51 0.63 -5.34
C LEU A 235 -24.29 2.15 -5.34
N ALA A 236 -25.19 2.93 -5.93
CA ALA A 236 -25.14 4.39 -5.92
C ALA A 236 -24.97 4.95 -4.49
N GLY A 237 -23.98 5.82 -4.30
CA GLY A 237 -23.70 6.43 -2.99
C GLY A 237 -23.16 5.48 -1.92
N MET A 238 -22.69 4.27 -2.28
CA MET A 238 -22.15 3.29 -1.33
C MET A 238 -20.61 3.32 -1.20
N PHE A 239 -19.91 4.10 -2.03
CA PHE A 239 -18.45 4.16 -2.04
C PHE A 239 -17.90 5.41 -1.38
N LEU A 240 -16.57 5.46 -1.26
CA LEU A 240 -15.82 6.51 -0.58
C LEU A 240 -16.00 7.91 -1.18
N ASP A 241 -16.42 8.06 -2.44
CA ASP A 241 -16.78 9.38 -3.00
C ASP A 241 -17.93 10.05 -2.22
N SER A 242 -18.82 9.24 -1.64
CA SER A 242 -20.07 9.66 -1.01
C SER A 242 -20.15 9.31 0.48
N ARG A 243 -19.72 8.11 0.89
CA ARG A 243 -19.80 7.61 2.27
C ARG A 243 -18.62 8.09 3.13
N PRO A 244 -18.82 8.31 4.45
CA PRO A 244 -17.72 8.48 5.38
C PRO A 244 -16.79 7.25 5.40
N SER A 245 -15.57 7.38 5.92
CA SER A 245 -14.64 6.27 6.11
C SER A 245 -14.88 5.57 7.45
N ASN A 246 -14.69 4.25 7.53
CA ASN A 246 -14.68 3.53 8.79
C ASN A 246 -13.50 3.99 9.68
N PRO A 247 -13.73 4.47 10.93
CA PRO A 247 -12.65 4.86 11.84
C PRO A 247 -11.83 3.68 12.37
N ASN A 248 -12.45 2.51 12.50
CA ASN A 248 -11.93 1.36 13.23
C ASN A 248 -11.34 0.33 12.27
N ARG A 249 -10.25 0.75 11.59
CA ARG A 249 -9.61 -0.02 10.51
C ARG A 249 -8.67 -1.09 11.05
N ALA A 250 -8.54 -2.19 10.30
CA ALA A 250 -7.49 -3.16 10.56
C ALA A 250 -6.11 -2.54 10.26
N LEU A 251 -5.13 -2.82 11.12
CA LEU A 251 -3.72 -2.45 10.91
C LEU A 251 -2.90 -3.74 10.88
N GLN A 252 -2.22 -3.98 9.77
CA GLN A 252 -1.48 -5.23 9.54
C GLN A 252 -0.29 -4.98 8.62
N MET A 253 0.69 -5.88 8.64
CA MET A 253 1.72 -5.96 7.60
C MET A 253 1.42 -7.20 6.76
N GLU A 254 1.00 -7.00 5.51
CA GLU A 254 0.72 -8.08 4.58
C GLU A 254 1.99 -8.47 3.81
N THR A 255 2.33 -9.75 3.84
CA THR A 255 3.41 -10.34 3.07
C THR A 255 2.84 -11.40 2.16
N GLN A 256 2.91 -11.17 0.86
CA GLN A 256 2.42 -12.10 -0.16
C GLN A 256 3.52 -13.06 -0.62
N TYR A 257 4.78 -12.62 -0.60
CA TYR A 257 5.91 -13.45 -1.00
C TYR A 257 7.21 -12.91 -0.44
N VAL A 258 7.87 -13.72 0.40
CA VAL A 258 9.32 -13.67 0.68
C VAL A 258 9.90 -15.00 0.20
N PRO A 259 11.03 -15.00 -0.54
CA PRO A 259 11.65 -16.25 -0.98
C PRO A 259 11.98 -17.16 0.20
N ALA A 260 11.66 -18.45 0.05
CA ALA A 260 12.08 -19.49 0.96
C ALA A 260 12.54 -20.73 0.17
N LEU A 261 13.23 -21.62 0.86
CA LEU A 261 13.66 -22.91 0.35
C LEU A 261 13.29 -23.98 1.38
N THR A 262 12.95 -25.17 0.93
CA THR A 262 12.70 -26.33 1.78
C THR A 262 13.50 -27.54 1.31
N ALA A 263 13.89 -28.40 2.23
CA ALA A 263 14.53 -29.67 1.92
C ALA A 263 14.19 -30.71 3.00
N THR A 264 14.22 -31.97 2.63
CA THR A 264 14.03 -33.10 3.54
C THR A 264 15.35 -33.85 3.68
N ASP A 265 15.78 -34.12 4.91
CA ASP A 265 17.02 -34.86 5.19
C ASP A 265 16.85 -36.38 4.93
N ALA A 266 17.93 -37.15 5.05
CA ALA A 266 17.88 -38.61 4.88
C ALA A 266 17.00 -39.35 5.92
N LYS A 267 16.60 -38.68 7.01
CA LYS A 267 15.72 -39.23 8.06
C LYS A 267 14.24 -38.91 7.80
N GLY A 268 13.93 -38.14 6.76
CA GLY A 268 12.57 -37.71 6.46
C GLY A 268 12.12 -36.45 7.19
N GLU A 269 13.02 -35.76 7.90
CA GLU A 269 12.73 -34.51 8.60
C GLU A 269 12.83 -33.32 7.64
N THR A 270 11.88 -32.38 7.73
CA THR A 270 11.80 -31.26 6.78
C THR A 270 12.32 -29.97 7.40
N TYR A 271 13.18 -29.28 6.66
CA TYR A 271 13.82 -28.04 7.04
C TYR A 271 13.49 -26.95 6.02
N ALA A 272 13.58 -25.70 6.46
CA ALA A 272 13.42 -24.53 5.61
C ALA A 272 14.51 -23.50 5.85
N ARG A 273 14.78 -22.72 4.81
CA ARG A 273 15.57 -21.48 4.86
C ARG A 273 14.75 -20.34 4.26
N ILE A 274 14.65 -19.20 4.93
CA ILE A 274 14.01 -17.98 4.37
C ILE A 274 15.06 -16.96 3.95
N ALA A 275 14.70 -16.06 3.02
CA ALA A 275 15.54 -14.92 2.70
C ALA A 275 15.79 -14.05 3.94
N HIS A 276 16.98 -13.44 4.00
CA HIS A 276 17.45 -12.65 5.15
C HIS A 276 16.48 -11.53 5.51
N THR A 277 15.61 -11.79 6.50
CA THR A 277 14.49 -10.90 6.85
C THR A 277 14.80 -10.12 8.11
N SER A 278 14.58 -8.81 8.10
CA SER A 278 14.99 -7.90 9.18
C SER A 278 13.91 -6.91 9.61
N PHE A 279 14.05 -6.39 10.83
CA PHE A 279 13.23 -5.34 11.44
C PHE A 279 14.11 -4.20 11.96
N PRO A 280 13.61 -2.95 12.03
CA PRO A 280 14.40 -1.82 12.52
C PRO A 280 14.69 -1.99 14.01
N ARG A 281 15.90 -1.68 14.44
CA ARG A 281 16.35 -1.81 15.82
C ARG A 281 16.50 -0.43 16.45
N SER A 282 15.81 -0.19 17.54
CA SER A 282 16.00 1.00 18.37
C SER A 282 17.26 0.86 19.24
N PRO A 283 17.77 1.95 19.83
CA PRO A 283 18.85 1.88 20.81
C PRO A 283 18.55 0.98 22.04
N GLN A 284 17.28 0.72 22.34
CA GLN A 284 16.86 -0.19 23.41
C GLN A 284 16.75 -1.66 22.94
N GLY A 285 17.06 -1.95 21.68
CA GLY A 285 17.03 -3.30 21.09
C GLY A 285 15.65 -3.77 20.61
N ASP A 286 14.58 -3.04 20.92
CA ASP A 286 13.23 -3.27 20.41
C ASP A 286 13.03 -2.70 18.99
N SER A 287 11.99 -3.16 18.30
CA SER A 287 11.53 -2.58 17.03
C SER A 287 10.25 -1.81 17.24
N ARG A 288 10.24 -0.51 16.93
CA ARG A 288 9.03 0.33 16.93
C ARG A 288 8.61 0.56 15.49
N VAL A 289 7.43 0.06 15.11
CA VAL A 289 7.05 -0.07 13.69
C VAL A 289 5.85 0.78 13.30
N VAL A 290 4.96 1.09 14.27
CA VAL A 290 3.82 1.98 14.05
C VAL A 290 3.67 2.95 15.22
N HIS A 291 3.36 4.20 14.93
CA HIS A 291 3.12 5.25 15.91
C HIS A 291 1.93 6.13 15.51
N GLN A 292 1.16 6.60 16.51
CA GLN A 292 0.08 7.59 16.37
C GLN A 292 -0.93 7.30 15.24
N VAL A 293 -1.56 6.12 15.28
CA VAL A 293 -2.70 5.84 14.40
C VAL A 293 -3.87 6.71 14.85
N THR A 294 -4.33 7.57 13.96
CA THR A 294 -5.31 8.61 14.27
C THR A 294 -6.47 8.54 13.29
N ALA A 295 -7.70 8.65 13.79
CA ALA A 295 -8.91 8.85 12.99
C ALA A 295 -9.42 10.29 13.17
N TYR A 296 -10.10 10.82 12.15
CA TYR A 296 -10.52 12.22 12.12
C TYR A 296 -12.01 12.37 11.92
N SER A 297 -12.64 13.38 12.53
CA SER A 297 -13.96 13.85 12.11
C SER A 297 -13.83 14.94 11.03
N ARG A 298 -14.92 15.29 10.33
CA ARG A 298 -14.87 16.34 9.27
C ARG A 298 -14.35 17.69 9.78
N LYS A 299 -14.62 18.02 11.05
CA LYS A 299 -14.12 19.23 11.71
C LYS A 299 -12.59 19.34 11.70
N ALA A 300 -11.89 18.21 11.56
CA ALA A 300 -10.43 18.17 11.54
C ALA A 300 -9.82 19.01 10.42
N LEU A 301 -10.52 19.13 9.28
CA LEU A 301 -10.05 19.94 8.15
C LEU A 301 -11.17 20.42 7.22
N TRP A 302 -12.10 19.53 6.86
CA TRP A 302 -13.13 19.76 5.83
C TRP A 302 -13.89 21.08 6.03
N ASP A 303 -14.45 21.29 7.22
CA ASP A 303 -15.36 22.42 7.48
C ASP A 303 -14.67 23.78 7.27
N SER A 304 -13.40 23.89 7.69
CA SER A 304 -12.60 25.10 7.50
C SER A 304 -12.26 25.35 6.03
N VAL A 305 -11.98 24.30 5.26
CA VAL A 305 -11.65 24.39 3.84
C VAL A 305 -12.89 24.73 3.02
N GLN A 306 -14.03 24.12 3.34
CA GLN A 306 -15.32 24.44 2.73
C GLN A 306 -15.66 25.91 2.93
N SER A 307 -15.63 26.38 4.19
CA SER A 307 -15.88 27.80 4.52
C SER A 307 -14.98 28.75 3.74
N TRP A 308 -13.69 28.42 3.59
CA TRP A 308 -12.76 29.22 2.78
C TRP A 308 -13.10 29.22 1.29
N PHE A 309 -13.51 28.08 0.74
CA PHE A 309 -13.91 27.99 -0.65
C PHE A 309 -15.19 28.78 -0.93
N ASP A 310 -16.09 28.88 0.05
CA ASP A 310 -17.33 29.66 0.01
C ASP A 310 -17.13 31.17 0.27
N GLY A 311 -15.87 31.63 0.36
CA GLY A 311 -15.52 33.06 0.50
C GLY A 311 -15.15 33.48 1.93
N GLY A 312 -15.10 32.54 2.87
CA GLY A 312 -14.58 32.75 4.22
C GLY A 312 -13.05 32.94 4.28
N PRO A 313 -12.49 33.09 5.49
CA PRO A 313 -11.05 33.29 5.67
C PRO A 313 -10.23 32.08 5.21
N PRO A 314 -8.95 32.26 4.80
CA PRO A 314 -8.08 31.16 4.42
C PRO A 314 -7.94 30.07 5.48
N ALA A 315 -8.21 28.82 5.10
CA ALA A 315 -7.94 27.67 5.95
C ALA A 315 -6.42 27.47 6.08
N SER A 316 -5.93 27.23 7.30
CA SER A 316 -4.49 27.10 7.55
C SER A 316 -3.87 25.80 7.05
N GLY A 317 -4.70 24.77 6.78
CA GLY A 317 -4.28 23.40 6.48
C GLY A 317 -3.89 22.57 7.71
N ARG A 318 -3.72 23.20 8.88
CA ARG A 318 -3.41 22.47 10.12
C ARG A 318 -4.62 21.61 10.51
N ILE A 319 -4.37 20.33 10.72
CA ILE A 319 -5.39 19.38 11.17
C ILE A 319 -5.70 19.65 12.64
N ASP A 320 -6.99 19.79 12.96
CA ASP A 320 -7.45 20.12 14.31
C ASP A 320 -7.31 18.91 15.25
N PRO A 321 -6.46 19.00 16.30
CA PRO A 321 -6.29 17.93 17.27
C PRO A 321 -7.56 17.63 18.08
N GLU A 322 -8.46 18.59 18.29
CA GLU A 322 -9.72 18.35 19.02
C GLU A 322 -10.71 17.49 18.21
N ALA A 323 -10.54 17.48 16.89
CA ALA A 323 -11.31 16.66 15.96
C ALA A 323 -10.58 15.36 15.57
N SER A 324 -9.57 14.96 16.36
CA SER A 324 -8.74 13.78 16.15
C SER A 324 -8.91 12.76 17.30
N ALA A 325 -8.97 11.47 16.98
CA ALA A 325 -8.97 10.39 17.95
C ALA A 325 -7.81 9.43 17.67
N ILE A 326 -6.86 9.35 18.60
CA ILE A 326 -5.69 8.47 18.49
C ILE A 326 -6.04 7.10 19.06
N ASN A 327 -5.84 6.04 18.29
CA ASN A 327 -6.01 4.68 18.76
C ASN A 327 -4.94 4.33 19.82
N SER A 328 -5.32 3.51 20.79
CA SER A 328 -4.38 2.94 21.77
C SER A 328 -3.99 1.51 21.38
N PHE A 329 -2.74 1.13 21.62
CA PHE A 329 -2.26 -0.22 21.42
C PHE A 329 -2.33 -1.03 22.72
N PRO A 330 -2.98 -2.19 22.73
CA PRO A 330 -3.10 -3.03 23.91
C PRO A 330 -1.82 -3.83 24.25
N GLY A 331 -0.73 -3.65 23.50
CA GLY A 331 0.51 -4.41 23.69
C GLY A 331 0.42 -5.89 23.35
N ARG A 332 -0.61 -6.31 22.60
CA ARG A 332 -0.77 -7.67 22.04
C ARG A 332 -0.73 -7.61 20.52
N GLY A 333 -0.40 -8.73 19.89
CA GLY A 333 -0.34 -8.87 18.44
C GLY A 333 -0.20 -10.32 18.03
N GLY A 334 -0.02 -10.59 16.75
CA GLY A 334 0.16 -11.96 16.27
C GLY A 334 0.76 -12.01 14.88
N ALA A 335 1.06 -13.22 14.42
CA ALA A 335 1.52 -13.49 13.06
C ALA A 335 0.77 -14.69 12.49
N THR A 336 0.47 -14.62 11.21
CA THR A 336 -0.06 -15.73 10.41
C THR A 336 0.93 -16.17 9.35
N TRP A 337 2.19 -15.72 9.45
CA TRP A 337 3.28 -16.14 8.57
C TRP A 337 3.46 -17.64 8.60
N ARG A 338 3.56 -18.21 7.40
CA ARG A 338 3.71 -19.63 7.11
C ARG A 338 4.83 -19.79 6.09
N ILE A 339 5.50 -20.93 6.13
CA ILE A 339 6.45 -21.35 5.08
C ILE A 339 5.85 -22.56 4.39
N TYR A 340 5.83 -22.54 3.06
CA TYR A 340 5.23 -23.63 2.28
C TYR A 340 5.75 -23.65 0.84
N GLY A 341 5.81 -24.85 0.26
CA GLY A 341 6.08 -25.06 -1.16
C GLY A 341 4.87 -24.76 -2.05
N PRO A 342 5.05 -24.63 -3.37
CA PRO A 342 3.99 -24.24 -4.31
C PRO A 342 2.77 -25.18 -4.30
N ASP A 343 3.01 -26.47 -4.08
CA ASP A 343 1.97 -27.51 -4.16
C ASP A 343 1.27 -27.79 -2.81
N VAL A 344 1.62 -27.07 -1.74
CA VAL A 344 1.05 -27.30 -0.39
C VAL A 344 -0.33 -26.63 -0.26
N PRO A 345 -1.41 -27.41 0.01
CA PRO A 345 -2.75 -26.88 0.22
C PRO A 345 -2.83 -25.89 1.39
N ARG A 346 -3.72 -24.90 1.31
CA ARG A 346 -3.77 -23.77 2.26
C ARG A 346 -3.93 -24.20 3.72
N GLU A 347 -4.72 -25.24 3.94
CA GLU A 347 -5.04 -25.86 5.23
C GLU A 347 -3.86 -26.61 5.83
N GLU A 348 -2.89 -27.05 5.02
CA GLU A 348 -1.68 -27.76 5.44
C GLU A 348 -0.48 -26.84 5.64
N ARG A 349 -0.57 -25.57 5.22
CA ARG A 349 0.52 -24.58 5.36
C ARG A 349 0.80 -24.30 6.83
N ALA A 350 1.92 -24.82 7.32
CA ALA A 350 2.32 -24.71 8.72
C ALA A 350 2.75 -23.27 9.09
N PRO A 351 2.29 -22.72 10.23
CA PRO A 351 2.72 -21.41 10.71
C PRO A 351 4.15 -21.45 11.24
N ILE A 352 4.81 -20.30 11.23
CA ILE A 352 6.03 -20.05 11.98
C ILE A 352 5.69 -19.95 13.47
N ALA A 353 6.56 -20.48 14.32
CA ALA A 353 6.53 -20.29 15.77
C ALA A 353 6.89 -18.84 16.17
N TRP A 354 6.20 -17.83 15.63
CA TRP A 354 6.51 -16.41 15.79
C TRP A 354 6.71 -15.98 17.26
N GLY A 355 5.84 -16.46 18.14
CA GLY A 355 5.91 -16.17 19.58
C GLY A 355 7.11 -16.79 20.30
N SER A 356 7.94 -17.62 19.64
CA SER A 356 9.16 -18.16 20.23
C SER A 356 10.36 -17.21 20.14
N PHE A 357 10.25 -16.11 19.38
CA PHE A 357 11.35 -15.14 19.25
C PHE A 357 10.88 -13.68 19.13
N ALA A 358 9.58 -13.43 18.96
CA ALA A 358 9.02 -12.09 18.85
C ALA A 358 7.88 -11.88 19.86
N THR A 359 8.01 -10.88 20.71
CA THR A 359 7.00 -10.48 21.69
C THR A 359 6.42 -9.11 21.28
N PRO A 360 5.18 -9.06 20.76
CA PRO A 360 4.49 -7.80 20.51
C PRO A 360 4.35 -7.00 21.82
N PHE A 361 4.49 -5.69 21.76
CA PHE A 361 4.28 -4.83 22.92
C PHE A 361 3.94 -3.39 22.50
N ALA A 362 3.55 -2.59 23.49
CA ALA A 362 3.33 -1.16 23.35
C ALA A 362 4.25 -0.45 24.36
N PRO A 363 5.32 0.27 23.93
CA PRO A 363 6.18 1.01 24.86
C PRO A 363 5.44 2.19 25.52
N ASP A 364 4.44 2.72 24.84
CA ASP A 364 3.48 3.72 25.30
C ASP A 364 2.13 3.43 24.63
N PRO A 365 1.02 4.07 25.06
CA PRO A 365 -0.30 3.79 24.51
C PRO A 365 -0.43 3.96 22.99
N HIS A 366 0.43 4.72 22.31
CA HIS A 366 0.29 5.09 20.90
C HIS A 366 1.43 4.58 20.02
N THR A 367 2.23 3.65 20.51
CA THR A 367 3.29 2.99 19.73
C THR A 367 3.13 1.48 19.77
N PHE A 368 3.33 0.83 18.64
CA PHE A 368 3.38 -0.62 18.54
C PHE A 368 4.76 -1.09 18.11
N GLY A 369 5.22 -2.18 18.71
CA GLY A 369 6.52 -2.75 18.44
C GLY A 369 6.68 -4.21 18.83
N TYR A 370 7.91 -4.70 18.65
CA TYR A 370 8.35 -6.04 19.01
C TYR A 370 9.59 -5.98 19.89
N ARG A 371 9.63 -6.82 20.93
CA ARG A 371 10.87 -7.22 21.61
C ARG A 371 11.29 -8.58 21.08
N TRP A 372 12.59 -8.79 20.98
CA TRP A 372 13.15 -9.98 20.38
C TRP A 372 13.86 -10.86 21.41
N ASP A 373 13.91 -12.17 21.16
CA ASP A 373 14.75 -13.09 21.93
C ASP A 373 16.15 -13.15 21.30
N GLY A 374 17.12 -12.50 21.95
CA GLY A 374 18.52 -12.45 21.54
C GLY A 374 19.26 -13.78 21.40
N ASN A 375 18.70 -14.88 21.91
CA ASN A 375 19.27 -16.21 21.68
C ASN A 375 18.91 -16.81 20.32
N VAL A 376 17.89 -16.22 19.66
CA VAL A 376 17.26 -16.74 18.44
C VAL A 376 17.46 -15.77 17.28
N VAL A 377 17.25 -14.46 17.49
CA VAL A 377 17.52 -13.44 16.48
C VAL A 377 19.00 -13.09 16.42
N THR A 378 19.47 -12.55 15.29
CA THR A 378 20.84 -12.06 15.14
C THR A 378 20.87 -10.54 14.93
N GLY A 379 22.03 -9.91 15.17
CA GLY A 379 22.18 -8.45 15.14
C GLY A 379 22.09 -7.76 16.50
N GLU A 380 21.82 -8.47 17.59
CA GLU A 380 21.92 -7.91 18.95
C GLU A 380 23.35 -7.70 19.43
N ALA A 381 24.28 -8.56 18.98
CA ALA A 381 25.68 -8.55 19.43
C ALA A 381 26.50 -7.38 18.87
N ASP A 382 26.06 -6.76 17.76
CA ASP A 382 26.63 -5.51 17.28
C ASP A 382 25.79 -4.34 17.81
N PRO A 383 26.29 -3.55 18.78
CA PRO A 383 25.57 -2.40 19.31
C PRO A 383 25.27 -1.34 18.23
N ASN A 384 26.01 -1.31 17.12
CA ASN A 384 25.81 -0.38 16.02
C ASN A 384 24.80 -0.88 14.98
N SER A 385 24.32 -2.13 15.07
CA SER A 385 23.33 -2.64 14.13
C SER A 385 22.01 -1.87 14.28
N ARG A 386 21.55 -1.30 13.17
CA ARG A 386 20.22 -0.65 13.03
C ARG A 386 19.10 -1.64 12.72
N LEU A 387 19.43 -2.92 12.59
CA LEU A 387 18.48 -3.98 12.25
C LEU A 387 18.59 -5.16 13.24
N VAL A 388 17.45 -5.78 13.52
CA VAL A 388 17.37 -7.14 14.07
C VAL A 388 17.05 -8.07 12.92
N THR A 389 17.87 -9.12 12.75
CA THR A 389 17.68 -10.14 11.73
C THR A 389 16.93 -11.34 12.34
N LEU A 390 15.85 -11.74 11.69
CA LEU A 390 15.07 -12.91 12.07
C LEU A 390 15.84 -14.22 11.81
N PRO A 391 15.46 -15.35 12.44
CA PRO A 391 16.08 -16.64 12.12
C PRO A 391 15.94 -16.98 10.64
N GLU A 392 17.03 -17.41 10.00
CA GLU A 392 16.99 -17.86 8.61
C GLU A 392 16.51 -19.30 8.48
N PHE A 393 16.78 -20.16 9.47
CA PHE A 393 16.57 -21.60 9.37
C PHE A 393 15.47 -22.10 10.31
N TYR A 394 14.66 -23.04 9.81
CA TYR A 394 13.53 -23.62 10.54
C TYR A 394 13.46 -25.13 10.35
N HIS A 395 12.99 -25.83 11.39
CA HIS A 395 12.63 -27.25 11.35
C HIS A 395 11.12 -27.42 11.51
N LEU A 396 10.51 -28.24 10.66
CA LEU A 396 9.07 -28.53 10.71
C LEU A 396 8.78 -29.56 11.79
N VAL A 397 8.20 -29.12 12.90
CA VAL A 397 7.83 -30.01 14.01
C VAL A 397 6.33 -30.26 14.00
N LYS A 398 5.91 -31.51 14.19
CA LYS A 398 4.51 -31.90 14.36
C LYS A 398 4.26 -32.29 15.82
N ASN A 399 3.41 -31.52 16.51
CA ASN A 399 2.95 -31.82 17.86
C ASN A 399 1.42 -31.98 17.84
N ASP A 400 0.90 -33.09 18.36
CA ASP A 400 -0.54 -33.40 18.40
C ASP A 400 -1.25 -33.19 17.04
N GLY A 401 -0.58 -33.60 15.95
CA GLY A 401 -1.08 -33.45 14.58
C GLY A 401 -0.99 -32.03 14.00
N LYS A 402 -0.53 -31.02 14.77
CA LYS A 402 -0.33 -29.64 14.28
C LYS A 402 1.13 -29.42 13.92
N ALA A 403 1.37 -29.09 12.65
CA ALA A 403 2.69 -28.75 12.16
C ALA A 403 3.03 -27.27 12.46
N GLN A 404 4.29 -26.99 12.81
CA GLN A 404 4.80 -25.64 13.06
C GLN A 404 6.28 -25.56 12.71
N TRP A 405 6.69 -24.48 12.05
CA TRP A 405 8.10 -24.18 11.77
C TRP A 405 8.76 -23.58 13.01
N LYS A 406 9.70 -24.28 13.61
CA LYS A 406 10.48 -23.81 14.76
C LYS A 406 11.84 -23.30 14.31
N PRO A 407 12.29 -22.12 14.78
CA PRO A 407 13.60 -21.61 14.41
C PRO A 407 14.71 -22.51 14.98
N ILE A 408 15.75 -22.73 14.17
CA ILE A 408 16.94 -23.48 14.55
C ILE A 408 18.19 -22.70 14.15
N LYS A 409 19.35 -23.07 14.70
CA LYS A 409 20.63 -22.46 14.30
C LYS A 409 21.14 -23.16 13.04
N ALA A 410 21.94 -22.45 12.23
CA ALA A 410 22.53 -23.00 11.01
C ALA A 410 23.30 -24.32 11.26
N ARG A 411 24.01 -24.43 12.40
CA ARG A 411 24.75 -25.65 12.80
C ARG A 411 23.87 -26.88 13.09
N ASP A 412 22.57 -26.66 13.29
CA ASP A 412 21.60 -27.72 13.59
C ASP A 412 20.84 -28.16 12.32
N VAL A 413 21.13 -27.55 11.16
CA VAL A 413 20.62 -27.95 9.85
C VAL A 413 21.49 -29.10 9.32
N PRO A 414 20.92 -30.27 8.98
CA PRO A 414 21.70 -31.38 8.45
C PRO A 414 22.37 -31.04 7.11
N ASP A 415 23.65 -31.39 6.97
CA ASP A 415 24.46 -31.09 5.77
C ASP A 415 23.85 -31.68 4.48
N ASP A 416 23.23 -32.86 4.58
CA ASP A 416 22.57 -33.56 3.47
C ASP A 416 21.32 -32.85 2.95
N THR A 417 20.81 -31.81 3.64
CA THR A 417 19.73 -30.96 3.11
C THR A 417 20.20 -29.98 2.03
N GLY A 418 21.49 -29.64 1.99
CA GLY A 418 22.05 -28.61 1.09
C GLY A 418 21.60 -27.16 1.37
N LEU A 419 20.74 -26.91 2.36
CA LEU A 419 20.13 -25.59 2.60
C LEU A 419 21.14 -24.49 2.98
N ILE A 420 22.21 -24.85 3.70
CA ILE A 420 23.24 -23.88 4.13
C ILE A 420 23.95 -23.27 2.92
N ALA A 421 24.24 -24.09 1.91
CA ALA A 421 24.94 -23.66 0.69
C ALA A 421 24.01 -23.07 -0.38
N ALA A 422 22.69 -23.24 -0.23
CA ALA A 422 21.73 -22.77 -1.21
C ALA A 422 21.68 -21.23 -1.29
N GLU A 423 21.57 -20.69 -2.50
CA GLU A 423 21.38 -19.26 -2.74
C GLU A 423 19.93 -18.97 -3.14
N PHE A 424 19.42 -17.81 -2.73
CA PHE A 424 18.14 -17.31 -3.25
C PHE A 424 18.32 -16.78 -4.68
N PRO A 425 17.29 -16.92 -5.54
CA PRO A 425 17.29 -16.33 -6.86
C PRO A 425 17.61 -14.84 -6.82
N ARG A 426 18.41 -14.39 -7.80
CA ARG A 426 18.69 -12.96 -8.01
C ARG A 426 17.62 -12.36 -8.93
N PRO A 427 17.37 -11.04 -8.86
CA PRO A 427 16.49 -10.37 -9.81
C PRO A 427 16.87 -10.73 -11.25
N ASN A 428 15.87 -11.01 -12.09
CA ASN A 428 16.10 -11.12 -13.52
C ASN A 428 16.52 -9.74 -14.06
N ASN A 429 17.67 -9.67 -14.73
CA ASN A 429 18.23 -8.44 -15.31
C ASN A 429 17.62 -8.07 -16.68
N GLU A 430 16.50 -8.70 -17.06
CA GLU A 430 15.76 -8.28 -18.26
C GLU A 430 15.37 -6.80 -18.15
N ARG A 431 15.74 -6.02 -19.17
CA ARG A 431 15.37 -4.61 -19.26
C ARG A 431 13.84 -4.51 -19.33
N LEU A 432 13.24 -4.05 -18.24
CA LEU A 432 11.81 -3.79 -18.20
C LEU A 432 11.46 -2.60 -19.08
N ASN A 433 10.37 -2.72 -19.84
CA ASN A 433 9.88 -1.63 -20.67
C ASN A 433 9.54 -0.42 -19.79
N PRO A 434 9.96 0.80 -20.20
CA PRO A 434 9.70 2.00 -19.43
C PRO A 434 8.19 2.22 -19.24
N TYR A 435 7.83 2.95 -18.18
CA TYR A 435 6.53 3.59 -18.10
C TYR A 435 6.52 4.70 -19.13
N VAL A 436 5.53 4.71 -20.02
CA VAL A 436 5.37 5.72 -21.07
C VAL A 436 3.88 6.03 -21.18
N THR A 437 3.55 7.31 -21.22
CA THR A 437 2.18 7.80 -21.45
C THR A 437 1.86 7.83 -22.94
N PRO A 438 0.58 7.91 -23.35
CA PRO A 438 0.20 8.08 -24.73
C PRO A 438 0.89 9.27 -25.41
N GLU A 439 1.41 9.04 -26.62
CA GLU A 439 2.09 10.05 -27.43
C GLU A 439 1.22 10.62 -28.55
N ASP A 440 -0.01 10.12 -28.71
CA ASP A 440 -0.98 10.63 -29.69
C ASP A 440 -1.20 12.15 -29.47
N PRO A 441 -1.00 13.00 -30.51
CA PRO A 441 -1.20 14.44 -30.43
C PRO A 441 -2.59 14.89 -29.94
N GLU A 442 -3.62 14.08 -30.16
CA GLU A 442 -4.99 14.38 -29.72
C GLU A 442 -5.32 13.80 -28.34
N SER A 443 -4.37 13.10 -27.71
CA SER A 443 -4.57 12.58 -26.36
C SER A 443 -4.61 13.69 -25.30
N CYS A 444 -5.27 13.42 -24.18
CA CYS A 444 -5.30 14.30 -23.00
C CYS A 444 -3.91 14.61 -22.40
N TRP A 445 -2.86 13.88 -22.83
CA TRP A 445 -1.47 14.14 -22.44
C TRP A 445 -0.84 15.28 -23.24
N LYS A 446 -1.36 15.54 -24.46
CA LYS A 446 -0.83 16.52 -25.41
C LYS A 446 -1.78 17.71 -25.66
N LYS A 447 -3.07 17.58 -25.36
CA LYS A 447 -4.09 18.63 -25.57
C LYS A 447 -5.06 18.75 -24.38
N PRO A 448 -5.12 19.91 -23.68
CA PRO A 448 -4.31 21.13 -23.90
C PRO A 448 -2.80 20.90 -23.72
N GLY A 449 -2.42 19.89 -22.94
CA GLY A 449 -1.03 19.46 -22.79
C GLY A 449 -0.25 20.23 -21.73
N PRO A 450 1.06 19.93 -21.59
CA PRO A 450 1.92 20.62 -20.65
C PRO A 450 2.25 22.04 -21.11
N VAL A 451 2.52 22.92 -20.15
CA VAL A 451 2.98 24.31 -20.37
C VAL A 451 4.49 24.47 -20.32
N ALA A 452 5.22 23.51 -19.73
CA ALA A 452 6.68 23.51 -19.70
C ALA A 452 7.25 22.08 -19.57
N GLY A 453 8.46 21.88 -20.10
CA GLY A 453 9.21 20.63 -20.05
C GLY A 453 9.76 20.22 -21.42
N PRO A 454 10.38 19.04 -21.53
CA PRO A 454 10.59 18.06 -20.47
C PRO A 454 11.58 18.53 -19.39
N PHE A 455 11.40 17.99 -18.19
CA PHE A 455 12.36 18.01 -17.09
C PHE A 455 12.70 16.57 -16.70
N GLU A 456 13.84 16.37 -16.03
CA GLU A 456 14.27 15.06 -15.55
C GLU A 456 14.56 15.06 -14.06
N ALA A 457 14.18 13.98 -13.39
CA ALA A 457 14.61 13.61 -12.04
C ALA A 457 15.29 12.24 -12.07
N ARG A 458 16.31 12.06 -11.24
CA ARG A 458 17.12 10.83 -11.15
C ARG A 458 17.09 10.31 -9.71
N PRO A 459 15.98 9.68 -9.29
CA PRO A 459 15.90 9.10 -7.96
C PRO A 459 16.90 7.97 -7.76
N GLY A 460 17.19 7.64 -6.50
CA GLY A 460 18.18 6.64 -6.11
C GLY A 460 17.82 5.19 -6.43
N ASP A 461 16.72 4.94 -7.14
CA ASP A 461 16.32 3.62 -7.64
C ASP A 461 16.95 3.26 -9.01
N GLY A 462 17.77 4.16 -9.56
CA GLY A 462 18.46 3.98 -10.84
C GLY A 462 17.60 4.29 -12.07
N SER A 463 16.35 4.74 -11.88
CA SER A 463 15.50 5.20 -12.97
C SER A 463 15.72 6.68 -13.31
N VAL A 464 15.31 7.06 -14.52
CA VAL A 464 15.16 8.45 -14.98
C VAL A 464 13.68 8.72 -15.17
N VAL A 465 13.20 9.74 -14.48
CA VAL A 465 11.81 10.19 -14.49
C VAL A 465 11.72 11.46 -15.35
N THR A 466 11.03 11.39 -16.49
CA THR A 466 10.74 12.55 -17.34
C THR A 466 9.36 13.09 -17.00
N TYR A 467 9.31 14.37 -16.62
CA TYR A 467 8.07 15.04 -16.21
C TYR A 467 7.91 16.40 -16.88
N TYR A 468 6.67 16.86 -16.91
CA TYR A 468 6.28 18.15 -17.48
C TYR A 468 5.37 18.89 -16.50
N TRP A 469 5.27 20.21 -16.64
CA TRP A 469 4.34 21.02 -15.87
C TRP A 469 3.04 21.19 -16.62
N TYR A 470 1.94 20.87 -15.94
CA TYR A 470 0.59 21.08 -16.45
C TYR A 470 -0.08 22.18 -15.63
N ARG A 471 -0.93 22.97 -16.27
CA ARG A 471 -1.96 23.70 -15.54
C ARG A 471 -2.79 22.68 -14.77
N PHE A 472 -3.05 22.92 -13.49
CA PHE A 472 -3.63 21.93 -12.59
C PHE A 472 -4.93 21.34 -13.15
N ALA A 473 -5.83 22.17 -13.67
CA ALA A 473 -7.10 21.77 -14.29
C ALA A 473 -6.98 21.01 -15.62
N ASP A 474 -5.82 21.06 -16.29
CA ASP A 474 -5.59 20.44 -17.60
C ASP A 474 -4.72 19.16 -17.49
N GLN A 475 -4.44 18.71 -16.26
CA GLN A 475 -3.76 17.43 -16.06
C GLN A 475 -4.65 16.26 -16.53
N PRO A 476 -4.07 15.15 -17.02
CA PRO A 476 -4.81 14.03 -17.60
C PRO A 476 -5.88 13.42 -16.68
N ALA A 477 -5.62 13.36 -15.38
CA ALA A 477 -6.56 12.83 -14.40
C ALA A 477 -7.87 13.63 -14.37
N LEU A 478 -7.80 14.97 -14.35
CA LEU A 478 -8.98 15.83 -14.29
C LEU A 478 -9.72 15.93 -15.62
N LEU A 479 -9.01 15.83 -16.74
CA LEU A 479 -9.62 15.72 -18.07
C LEU A 479 -10.45 14.43 -18.23
N ASN A 480 -10.18 13.40 -17.42
CA ASN A 480 -10.87 12.11 -17.46
C ASN A 480 -11.76 11.86 -16.22
N ALA A 481 -12.07 12.90 -15.44
CA ALA A 481 -12.78 12.82 -14.17
C ALA A 481 -14.28 13.19 -14.25
N ASP A 482 -14.89 13.16 -15.44
CA ASP A 482 -16.29 13.59 -15.66
C ASP A 482 -16.55 15.02 -15.17
N LEU A 483 -15.65 15.94 -15.51
CA LEU A 483 -15.77 17.37 -15.18
C LEU A 483 -15.99 18.19 -16.45
N SER A 484 -16.95 19.10 -16.39
CA SER A 484 -17.10 20.17 -17.37
C SER A 484 -15.95 21.16 -17.28
N GLU A 485 -15.77 21.97 -18.33
CA GLU A 485 -14.78 23.04 -18.32
C GLU A 485 -14.97 24.00 -17.14
N ALA A 486 -16.21 24.43 -16.86
CA ALA A 486 -16.50 25.30 -15.73
C ALA A 486 -16.15 24.67 -14.37
N GLU A 487 -16.44 23.38 -14.18
CA GLU A 487 -16.05 22.66 -12.96
C GLU A 487 -14.52 22.59 -12.81
N ARG A 488 -13.78 22.35 -13.91
CA ARG A 488 -12.31 22.35 -13.90
C ARG A 488 -11.73 23.72 -13.55
N GLU A 489 -12.34 24.81 -14.01
CA GLU A 489 -11.95 26.18 -13.64
C GLU A 489 -12.17 26.49 -12.15
N VAL A 490 -13.27 25.99 -11.56
CA VAL A 490 -13.47 26.09 -10.10
C VAL A 490 -12.37 25.33 -9.36
N LEU A 491 -12.04 24.11 -9.80
CA LEU A 491 -10.95 23.30 -9.26
C LEU A 491 -9.59 23.99 -9.38
N GLN A 492 -9.32 24.63 -10.52
CA GLN A 492 -8.11 25.44 -10.72
C GLN A 492 -8.01 26.52 -9.64
N SER A 493 -9.08 27.30 -9.43
CA SER A 493 -9.08 28.37 -8.42
C SER A 493 -8.84 27.84 -6.99
N ARG A 494 -9.39 26.66 -6.67
CA ARG A 494 -9.20 25.98 -5.38
C ARG A 494 -7.75 25.52 -5.22
N ALA A 495 -7.16 24.93 -6.27
CA ALA A 495 -5.75 24.56 -6.25
C ALA A 495 -4.83 25.78 -6.10
N GLU A 496 -5.10 26.89 -6.77
CA GLU A 496 -4.33 28.12 -6.62
C GLU A 496 -4.41 28.70 -5.21
N LYS A 497 -5.59 28.67 -4.58
CA LYS A 497 -5.77 29.01 -3.16
C LYS A 497 -4.85 28.14 -2.29
N LEU A 498 -4.87 26.82 -2.50
CA LEU A 498 -4.03 25.87 -1.76
C LEU A 498 -2.54 26.13 -1.99
N HIS A 499 -2.07 26.25 -3.23
CA HIS A 499 -0.65 26.49 -3.53
C HIS A 499 -0.10 27.76 -2.89
N ARG A 500 -0.92 28.83 -2.80
CA ARG A 500 -0.53 30.09 -2.14
C ARG A 500 -0.38 29.94 -0.63
N GLN A 501 -1.25 29.17 0.01
CA GLN A 501 -1.35 29.14 1.47
C GLN A 501 -0.64 27.94 2.09
N TRP A 502 -0.67 26.79 1.42
CA TRP A 502 -0.26 25.50 1.96
C TRP A 502 1.08 25.08 1.34
N THR A 503 2.16 25.68 1.82
CA THR A 503 3.53 25.34 1.40
C THR A 503 4.08 24.09 2.09
N LYS A 504 5.05 23.44 1.46
CA LYS A 504 5.65 22.16 1.91
C LYS A 504 6.37 22.17 3.26
N ASP A 505 6.64 23.36 3.82
CA ASP A 505 7.43 23.55 5.05
C ASP A 505 6.56 23.84 6.29
N ARG A 506 5.23 23.84 6.14
CA ARG A 506 4.27 24.01 7.24
C ARG A 506 3.99 22.68 7.96
N THR A 507 3.31 22.77 9.10
CA THR A 507 2.82 21.60 9.84
C THR A 507 1.34 21.38 9.56
N TYR A 508 1.00 20.21 9.00
CA TYR A 508 -0.37 19.79 8.70
C TYR A 508 -0.80 18.68 9.66
N LEU A 509 -0.20 17.49 9.50
CA LEU A 509 -0.22 16.42 10.48
C LEU A 509 0.66 16.83 11.68
N ALA A 510 0.23 16.48 12.89
CA ALA A 510 1.05 16.66 14.09
C ALA A 510 2.31 15.80 13.96
N ASN A 511 3.50 16.36 14.27
CA ASN A 511 4.76 15.61 14.23
C ASN A 511 4.71 14.38 15.16
N PRO A 512 5.47 13.32 14.85
CA PRO A 512 5.52 12.14 15.70
C PRO A 512 6.10 12.50 17.06
N ALA A 513 5.59 11.88 18.13
CA ALA A 513 6.07 12.13 19.49
C ALA A 513 7.42 11.44 19.77
N LEU A 514 7.82 10.50 18.91
CA LEU A 514 9.10 9.79 18.97
C LEU A 514 9.62 9.43 17.58
N GLY A 515 10.91 9.09 17.51
CA GLY A 515 11.56 8.69 16.27
C GLY A 515 11.91 9.87 15.37
N GLU A 516 12.63 9.58 14.29
CA GLU A 516 13.00 10.57 13.28
C GLU A 516 12.14 10.39 12.04
N LEU A 517 11.87 11.48 11.32
CA LEU A 517 11.13 11.41 10.06
C LEU A 517 12.05 10.95 8.91
N ALA A 518 11.53 10.04 8.08
CA ALA A 518 12.16 9.65 6.83
C ALA A 518 12.14 10.82 5.83
N GLU A 519 12.95 10.72 4.78
CA GLU A 519 12.98 11.67 3.68
C GLU A 519 12.36 11.00 2.43
N ILE A 520 11.50 11.72 1.71
CA ILE A 520 11.25 11.42 0.29
C ILE A 520 12.59 11.52 -0.43
N ASP A 521 12.83 10.72 -1.46
CA ASP A 521 14.04 10.86 -2.26
C ASP A 521 14.20 12.34 -2.70
N PRO A 522 15.30 13.02 -2.33
CA PRO A 522 15.47 14.44 -2.63
C PRO A 522 15.36 14.78 -4.11
N ALA A 523 15.65 13.84 -5.02
CA ALA A 523 15.48 14.05 -6.46
C ALA A 523 14.02 14.24 -6.89
N LEU A 524 13.07 13.81 -6.06
CA LEU A 524 11.62 13.94 -6.30
C LEU A 524 11.01 15.19 -5.64
N ILE A 525 11.79 15.93 -4.85
CA ILE A 525 11.38 17.24 -4.32
C ILE A 525 11.85 18.31 -5.29
N VAL A 526 10.91 18.99 -5.94
CA VAL A 526 11.20 19.95 -7.01
C VAL A 526 10.81 21.37 -6.64
N THR A 527 11.51 22.33 -7.25
CA THR A 527 11.13 23.73 -7.23
C THR A 527 10.31 24.03 -8.48
N PRO A 528 9.10 24.59 -8.35
CA PRO A 528 8.34 25.05 -9.51
C PRO A 528 9.13 26.07 -10.33
N PRO A 529 9.11 25.99 -11.68
CA PRO A 529 9.66 27.03 -12.53
C PRO A 529 9.01 28.39 -12.24
N ALA A 530 9.75 29.47 -12.51
CA ALA A 530 9.23 30.82 -12.34
C ALA A 530 7.90 31.02 -13.07
N GLY A 531 6.88 31.48 -12.32
CA GLY A 531 5.52 31.68 -12.81
C GLY A 531 4.61 30.45 -12.74
N LEU A 532 5.14 29.29 -12.37
CA LEU A 532 4.39 28.03 -12.22
C LEU A 532 4.24 27.59 -10.76
N GLU A 533 4.57 28.45 -9.80
CA GLU A 533 4.48 28.15 -8.37
C GLU A 533 3.03 27.93 -7.90
N ILE A 534 2.07 28.50 -8.63
CA ILE A 534 0.67 28.55 -8.26
C ILE A 534 -0.19 28.13 -9.44
N GLY A 535 -0.93 27.04 -9.24
CA GLY A 535 -1.93 26.57 -10.19
C GLY A 535 -1.38 25.58 -11.22
N TYR A 536 -0.16 25.09 -11.03
CA TYR A 536 0.49 24.13 -11.90
C TYR A 536 1.06 22.98 -11.09
N VAL A 537 1.19 21.82 -11.72
CA VAL A 537 1.68 20.60 -11.08
C VAL A 537 2.62 19.82 -12.00
N PRO A 538 3.65 19.16 -11.45
CA PRO A 538 4.50 18.27 -12.23
C PRO A 538 3.81 16.92 -12.46
N ILE A 539 3.79 16.45 -13.72
CA ILE A 539 3.22 15.15 -14.11
C ILE A 539 4.27 14.34 -14.86
N VAL A 540 4.49 13.11 -14.42
CA VAL A 540 5.41 12.17 -15.06
C VAL A 540 4.79 11.61 -16.35
N THR A 541 5.57 11.63 -17.43
CA THR A 541 5.18 11.07 -18.74
C THR A 541 6.03 9.85 -19.12
N ARG A 542 7.24 9.74 -18.53
CA ARG A 542 8.10 8.59 -18.70
C ARG A 542 8.87 8.25 -17.43
N GLN A 543 9.03 6.96 -17.15
CA GLN A 543 10.01 6.45 -16.19
C GLN A 543 10.73 5.26 -16.82
N GLY A 544 12.05 5.34 -16.97
CA GLY A 544 12.89 4.34 -17.63
C GLY A 544 14.17 4.08 -16.85
N ALA A 545 14.91 3.02 -17.17
CA ALA A 545 16.29 2.88 -16.68
C ALA A 545 17.15 4.06 -17.20
N ALA A 546 18.17 4.47 -16.43
CA ALA A 546 19.20 5.37 -16.95
C ALA A 546 19.91 4.73 -18.14
N GLU A 547 20.10 5.49 -19.22
CA GLU A 547 20.81 5.05 -20.43
C GLU A 547 22.33 4.95 -20.24
#